data_AF-A0A962SSD3-F1
#
_entry.id   AF-A0A962SSD3-F1
#
_cell.length_a   1.000
_cell.length_b   1.000
_cell.length_c   1.000
_cell.angle_alpha   90.00
_cell.angle_beta   90.00
_cell.angle_gamma   90.00
#
_symmetry.space_group_name_H-M   'P 1'
#
loop_
_entity.id
_entity.type
_entity.pdbx_description
1 polymer ?
#
loop_
_entity_poly.entity_id
_entity_poly.type
_entity_poly.pdbx_seq_one_letter_code
_entity_poly.pdbx_strand_id
1 'polypeptide(L)' 'MTTSHPVHTVCPHCKRPVVALREQPRAHCAEHGVVVPMRSAIVNPPLKPAPPAEAA' A
#
# COMPACT_ATOMS: atom_id res chain seq x y z
N MET A 1 -6.20 -19.11 21.21
CA MET A 1 -5.23 -18.86 20.13
C MET A 1 -5.32 -17.39 19.75
N THR A 2 -4.30 -16.60 19.99
CA THR A 2 -4.25 -15.18 19.60
C THR A 2 -3.88 -15.08 18.13
N THR A 3 -4.88 -14.88 17.26
CA THR A 3 -4.63 -14.51 15.86
C THR A 3 -3.99 -13.12 15.86
N SER A 4 -2.66 -13.10 15.78
CA SER A 4 -1.92 -11.87 15.50
C SER A 4 -2.22 -11.49 14.05
N HIS A 5 -3.27 -10.70 13.83
CA HIS A 5 -3.56 -10.20 12.50
C HIS A 5 -2.39 -9.29 12.08
N PRO A 6 -1.73 -9.57 10.94
CA PRO A 6 -0.64 -8.74 10.48
C PRO A 6 -1.16 -7.32 10.25
N VAL A 7 -0.56 -6.35 10.93
CA VAL A 7 -0.87 -4.94 10.74
C VAL A 7 -0.03 -4.42 9.60
N HIS A 8 -0.69 -4.04 8.50
CA HIS A 8 -0.05 -3.51 7.30
C HIS A 8 0.01 -1.99 7.33
N THR A 9 1.04 -1.44 6.70
CA THR A 9 1.14 -0.01 6.40
C THR A 9 0.49 0.26 5.05
N VAL A 10 -0.62 0.99 5.04
CA VAL A 10 -1.48 1.15 3.86
C VAL A 10 -1.76 2.61 3.54
N CYS A 11 -2.07 2.89 2.27
CA CYS A 11 -2.63 4.18 1.88
C CYS A 11 -4.01 4.38 2.54
N PRO A 12 -4.29 5.54 3.17
CA PRO A 12 -5.58 5.78 3.82
C PRO A 12 -6.74 5.80 2.82
N HIS A 13 -6.48 6.16 1.56
CA HIS A 13 -7.48 6.32 0.50
C HIS A 13 -7.88 5.00 -0.16
N CYS A 14 -6.92 4.21 -0.64
CA CYS A 14 -7.20 2.96 -1.37
C CYS A 14 -6.94 1.68 -0.57
N LYS A 15 -6.46 1.79 0.69
CA LYS A 15 -6.08 0.67 1.57
C LYS A 15 -5.05 -0.30 0.98
N ARG A 16 -4.37 0.08 -0.11
CA ARG A 16 -3.29 -0.71 -0.70
C ARG A 16 -2.02 -0.58 0.12
N PRO A 17 -1.16 -1.61 0.13
CA PRO A 17 0.11 -1.57 0.85
C PRO A 17 1.00 -0.47 0.27
N VAL A 18 1.64 0.29 1.15
CA VAL A 18 2.60 1.33 0.77
C VAL A 18 3.90 1.11 1.54
N VAL A 19 5.03 1.37 0.89
CA VAL A 19 6.35 1.28 1.51
C VAL A 19 6.63 2.63 2.17
N ALA A 20 6.66 2.65 3.49
CA ALA A 20 7.13 3.79 4.27
C ALA A 20 8.56 3.49 4.75
N LEU A 21 9.50 4.40 4.50
CA LEU A 21 10.81 4.36 5.16
C LEU A 21 10.59 4.65 6.65
N ARG A 22 11.22 3.89 7.54
CA ARG A 22 10.96 3.96 9.01
C ARG A 22 11.10 5.37 9.60
N GLU A 23 11.91 6.20 8.97
CA GLU A 23 12.24 7.56 9.41
C GLU A 23 11.39 8.63 8.72
N GLN A 24 10.57 8.27 7.73
CA GLN A 24 9.74 9.23 6.99
C GLN A 24 8.26 9.05 7.34
N PRO A 25 7.56 10.14 7.71
CA PRO A 25 6.12 10.09 8.01
C PRO A 25 5.26 9.92 6.74
N ARG A 26 5.89 9.79 5.57
CA ARG A 26 5.23 9.77 4.26
C ARG A 26 5.64 8.51 3.50
N ALA A 27 4.68 7.97 2.75
CA ALA A 27 4.86 6.85 1.85
C ALA A 27 4.35 7.24 0.47
N HIS A 28 4.87 6.58 -0.57
CA HIS A 28 4.36 6.77 -1.93
C HIS A 28 3.27 5.73 -2.25
N CYS A 29 2.11 6.21 -2.67
CA CYS A 29 1.03 5.42 -3.23
C CYS A 29 0.99 5.63 -4.74
N ALA A 30 0.95 4.56 -5.54
CA ALA A 30 0.91 4.65 -7.00
C ALA A 30 -0.27 5.47 -7.55
N GLU A 31 -1.40 5.51 -6.83
CA GLU A 31 -2.62 6.19 -7.28
C GLU A 31 -2.75 7.63 -6.74
N HIS A 32 -2.29 7.88 -5.51
CA HIS A 32 -2.54 9.14 -4.79
C HIS A 32 -1.27 9.96 -4.57
N GLY A 33 -0.11 9.45 -5.01
CA GLY A 33 1.18 10.07 -4.77
C GLY A 33 1.61 9.98 -3.31
N VAL A 34 2.14 11.07 -2.76
CA VAL A 34 2.69 11.12 -1.41
C VAL A 34 1.56 11.17 -0.38
N VAL A 35 1.47 10.15 0.47
CA VAL A 35 0.44 10.02 1.51
C VAL A 35 1.06 9.83 2.89
N VAL A 36 0.32 10.19 3.94
CA VAL A 36 0.64 9.74 5.31
C VAL A 36 0.03 8.36 5.50
N PRO A 37 0.84 7.30 5.63
CA PRO A 37 0.32 5.94 5.67
C PRO A 37 -0.38 5.64 7.00
N MET A 38 -1.38 4.75 6.94
CA MET A 38 -2.15 4.30 8.09
C MET A 38 -1.81 2.83 8.41
N ARG A 39 -1.89 2.45 9.69
CA ARG A 39 -1.82 1.05 10.11
C ARG A 39 -3.19 0.40 10.02
N SER A 40 -3.30 -0.71 9.31
CA SER A 40 -4.57 -1.42 9.08
C SER A 40 -4.38 -2.93 9.05
N ALA A 41 -5.29 -3.67 9.67
CA ALA A 41 -5.38 -5.13 9.50
C ALA A 41 -6.05 -5.51 8.17
N ILE A 42 -6.71 -4.55 7.51
CA ILE A 42 -7.39 -4.72 6.22
C ILE A 42 -6.52 -4.11 5.14
N VAL A 43 -6.18 -4.90 4.12
CA VAL A 43 -5.34 -4.49 3.00
C VAL A 43 -6.02 -4.87 1.68
N ASN A 44 -6.11 -3.91 0.76
CA ASN A 44 -6.55 -4.19 -0.60
C ASN A 44 -5.37 -4.77 -1.39
N PRO A 45 -5.60 -5.76 -2.26
CA PRO A 45 -4.54 -6.34 -3.06
C PRO A 45 -3.81 -5.27 -3.87
N PRO A 46 -2.49 -5.43 -4.09
CA PRO A 46 -1.73 -4.51 -4.93
C PRO A 46 -2.34 -4.47 -6.33
N LEU A 47 -2.19 -3.33 -7.00
CA LEU A 47 -2.55 -3.24 -8.42
C LEU A 47 -1.84 -4.36 -9.16
N LYS A 48 -2.60 -5.13 -9.94
CA LYS A 48 -1.98 -6.04 -10.90
C LYS A 48 -1.06 -5.19 -11.77
N PRO A 49 0.22 -5.56 -11.97
CA PRO A 49 1.03 -4.89 -12.97
C PRO A 49 0.24 -4.90 -14.28
N ALA A 50 0.09 -3.73 -14.90
CA ALA A 50 -0.52 -3.64 -16.22
C ALA A 50 0.21 -4.64 -17.12
N PRO A 51 -0.51 -5.42 -17.97
CA PRO A 51 0.16 -6.25 -18.95
C PRO A 51 1.14 -5.37 -19.75
N PRO A 52 2.35 -5.89 -20.10
CA PRO A 52 3.25 -5.13 -20.95
C PRO A 52 2.46 -4.69 -22.17
N ALA A 53 2.42 -3.37 -22.42
CA ALA A 53 1.81 -2.84 -23.61
C ALA A 53 2.46 -3.57 -24.79
N GLU A 54 1.67 -4.35 -25.51
CA GLU A 54 2.09 -5.03 -26.72
C GLU A 54 2.62 -3.94 -27.65
N ALA A 55 3.94 -3.92 -27.84
CA ALA A 55 4.58 -3.03 -28.79
C ALA A 55 4.10 -3.46 -30.18
N ALA A 56 3.32 -2.57 -30.81
CA ALA A 56 2.81 -2.72 -32.17
C ALA A 56 3.93 -2.82 -33.21
#